data_AF-A0A9P1BJ33-F1
#
_entry.id   AF-A0A9P1BJ33-F1
#
_cell.length_a   1.000
_cell.length_b   1.000
_cell.length_c   1.000
_cell.angle_alpha   90.00
_cell.angle_beta   90.00
_cell.angle_gamma   90.00
#
_symmetry.space_group_name_H-M   'P 1'
#
loop_
_entity.id
_entity.type
_entity.pdbx_description
1 polymer ?
#
loop_
_entity_poly.entity_id
_entity_poly.type
_entity_poly.pdbx_seq_one_letter_code
_entity_poly.pdbx_strand_id
1 'polypeptide(L)'
;VVVGAPLDHGVNEDLTREERWNIIWAAVNAYYTLDAGIALFIATGAFIASLVVRHLVDSTCESSAWVVSLVVLILRLLDFSCGCISMLRNPVPSRAGFLCDILKNMVITCFQGMCALVQLILGFVLIGQEDCLLNGIIALVSGFVLGVQAIEETFVWMTVWFLWCIAGTSPVPGWTDKWVPERVKVEARKHRQKQAVAGAA
;
A
#
# COMPACT_ATOMS: atom_id res chain seq x y z
N VAL A 1 -4.84 -19.28 -46.97
CA VAL A 1 -4.13 -18.04 -46.63
C VAL A 1 -5.11 -17.16 -45.89
N VAL A 2 -5.06 -17.17 -44.56
CA VAL A 2 -5.88 -16.26 -43.74
C VAL A 2 -5.22 -14.90 -43.88
N VAL A 3 -5.85 -14.04 -44.68
CA VAL A 3 -5.41 -12.65 -44.88
C VAL A 3 -5.58 -11.97 -43.52
N GLY A 4 -4.46 -11.69 -42.86
CA GLY A 4 -4.43 -10.88 -41.65
C GLY A 4 -5.03 -9.52 -41.98
N ALA A 5 -6.15 -9.19 -41.33
CA ALA A 5 -6.68 -7.84 -41.39
C ALA A 5 -5.59 -6.88 -40.90
N PRO A 6 -5.35 -5.76 -41.61
CA PRO A 6 -4.46 -4.73 -41.12
C PRO A 6 -5.00 -4.25 -39.77
N LEU A 7 -4.14 -4.24 -38.74
CA LEU A 7 -4.37 -3.53 -37.49
C LEU A 7 -4.57 -2.06 -37.87
N ASP A 8 -5.82 -1.65 -37.91
CA ASP A 8 -6.21 -0.29 -38.19
C ASP A 8 -5.59 0.61 -37.10
N HIS A 9 -4.49 1.29 -37.44
CA HIS A 9 -3.84 2.29 -36.60
C HIS A 9 -4.65 3.60 -36.53
N GLY A 10 -5.96 3.54 -36.80
CA GLY A 10 -6.82 4.67 -37.11
C GLY A 10 -7.92 5.00 -36.11
N VAL A 11 -7.95 4.41 -34.91
CA VAL A 11 -8.93 4.83 -33.89
C VAL A 11 -8.20 5.26 -32.61
N ASN A 12 -8.00 6.58 -32.49
CA ASN A 12 -7.89 7.27 -31.20
C ASN A 12 -9.22 7.12 -30.45
N GLU A 13 -9.52 5.90 -30.04
CA GLU A 13 -10.64 5.64 -29.15
C GLU A 13 -10.16 6.04 -27.76
N ASP A 14 -10.54 7.26 -27.37
CA ASP A 14 -10.33 7.79 -26.03
C ASP A 14 -10.73 6.74 -24.98
N LEU A 15 -10.02 6.72 -23.85
CA LEU A 15 -10.35 5.82 -22.76
C LEU A 15 -11.76 6.10 -22.26
N THR A 16 -12.51 5.05 -21.93
CA THR A 16 -13.81 5.26 -21.30
C THR A 16 -13.62 5.87 -19.91
N ARG A 17 -14.65 6.55 -19.43
CA ARG A 17 -14.66 7.11 -18.07
C ARG A 17 -14.28 6.07 -17.00
N GLU A 18 -14.76 4.84 -17.14
CA GLU A 18 -14.48 3.75 -16.21
C GLU A 18 -13.04 3.27 -16.30
N GLU A 19 -12.49 3.12 -17.51
CA GLU A 19 -11.09 2.73 -17.70
C GLU A 19 -10.12 3.76 -17.13
N ARG A 20 -10.41 5.07 -17.31
CA ARG A 20 -9.60 6.13 -16.72
C ARG A 20 -9.54 6.00 -15.20
N TRP A 21 -10.67 5.74 -14.56
CA TRP A 21 -10.70 5.50 -13.11
C TRP A 21 -9.96 4.22 -12.73
N ASN A 22 -10.13 3.13 -13.47
CA ASN A 22 -9.43 1.87 -13.18
C ASN A 22 -7.90 2.02 -13.32
N ILE A 23 -7.43 2.85 -14.25
CA ILE A 23 -6.01 3.20 -14.38
C ILE A 23 -5.53 4.03 -13.19
N ILE A 24 -6.34 4.98 -12.71
CA ILE A 24 -6.03 5.73 -11.47
C ILE A 24 -5.92 4.76 -10.29
N TRP A 25 -6.84 3.82 -10.14
CA TRP A 25 -6.79 2.80 -9.08
C TRP A 25 -5.56 1.90 -9.19
N ALA A 26 -5.19 1.49 -10.39
CA ALA A 26 -3.95 0.75 -10.64
C ALA A 26 -2.72 1.56 -10.19
N ALA A 27 -2.68 2.86 -10.53
CA ALA A 27 -1.59 3.74 -10.14
C ALA A 27 -1.50 3.93 -8.62
N VAL A 28 -2.65 4.13 -7.95
CA VAL A 28 -2.72 4.21 -6.48
C VAL A 28 -2.26 2.90 -5.83
N ASN A 29 -2.70 1.75 -6.34
CA ASN A 29 -2.29 0.44 -5.83
C ASN A 29 -0.77 0.21 -5.99
N ALA A 30 -0.21 0.59 -7.13
CA ALA A 30 1.22 0.49 -7.39
C ALA A 30 2.04 1.40 -6.48
N TYR A 31 1.62 2.67 -6.33
CA TYR A 31 2.24 3.62 -5.40
C TYR A 31 2.23 3.07 -3.97
N TYR A 32 1.08 2.57 -3.51
CA TYR A 32 0.97 2.05 -2.15
C TYR A 32 1.78 0.77 -1.93
N THR A 33 1.86 -0.11 -2.93
CA THR A 33 2.70 -1.31 -2.84
C THR A 33 4.18 -0.94 -2.68
N LEU A 34 4.63 0.12 -3.37
CA LEU A 34 5.99 0.64 -3.18
C LEU A 34 6.19 1.25 -1.79
N ASP A 35 5.24 2.06 -1.32
CA ASP A 35 5.28 2.65 0.02
C ASP A 35 5.31 1.58 1.12
N ALA A 36 4.45 0.56 1.03
CA ALA A 36 4.46 -0.60 1.92
C ALA A 36 5.81 -1.34 1.90
N GLY A 37 6.48 -1.38 0.74
CA GLY A 37 7.83 -1.92 0.61
C GLY A 37 8.87 -1.11 1.38
N ILE A 38 8.83 0.23 1.27
CA ILE A 38 9.70 1.14 2.03
C ILE A 38 9.43 0.98 3.54
N ALA A 39 8.15 0.93 3.93
CA ALA A 39 7.72 0.69 5.30
C ALA A 39 8.27 -0.63 5.85
N LEU A 40 8.25 -1.70 5.05
CA LEU A 40 8.79 -3.00 5.40
C LEU A 40 10.30 -2.94 5.64
N PHE A 41 11.05 -2.20 4.82
CA PHE A 41 12.49 -1.98 5.05
C PHE A 41 12.75 -1.25 6.37
N ILE A 42 11.99 -0.20 6.67
CA ILE A 42 12.10 0.54 7.95
C ILE A 42 11.78 -0.37 9.13
N ALA A 43 10.67 -1.11 9.06
CA ALA A 43 10.26 -2.05 10.11
C ALA A 43 11.30 -3.15 10.34
N THR A 44 11.91 -3.66 9.27
CA THR A 44 13.00 -4.63 9.34
C THR A 44 14.22 -4.05 10.06
N GLY A 45 14.61 -2.81 9.71
CA GLY A 45 15.70 -2.11 10.37
C GLY A 45 15.46 -1.90 11.87
N ALA A 46 14.26 -1.46 12.26
CA ALA A 46 13.87 -1.28 13.66
C ALA A 46 13.87 -2.60 14.44
N PHE A 47 13.40 -3.69 13.81
CA PHE A 47 13.42 -5.02 14.40
C PHE A 47 14.85 -5.54 14.61
N ILE A 48 15.72 -5.44 13.60
CA ILE A 48 17.12 -5.84 13.71
C ILE A 48 17.84 -5.01 14.79
N ALA A 49 17.62 -3.69 14.83
CA ALA A 49 18.21 -2.83 15.86
C ALA A 49 17.77 -3.25 17.27
N SER A 50 16.49 -3.56 17.46
CA SER A 50 15.96 -4.06 18.74
C SER A 50 16.57 -5.41 19.14
N LEU A 51 16.79 -6.32 18.19
CA LEU A 51 17.46 -7.60 18.45
C LEU A 51 18.93 -7.42 18.81
N VAL A 52 19.63 -6.54 18.10
CA VAL A 52 21.05 -6.24 18.35
C VAL A 52 21.23 -5.70 19.76
N VAL A 53 20.40 -4.74 20.19
CA VAL A 53 20.48 -4.20 21.55
C VAL A 53 20.19 -5.28 22.59
N ARG A 54 19.16 -6.09 22.38
CA ARG A 54 18.82 -7.19 23.29
C ARG A 54 19.94 -8.23 23.44
N HIS A 55 20.59 -8.61 22.35
CA HIS A 55 21.56 -9.71 22.36
C HIS A 55 23.01 -9.27 22.61
N LEU A 56 23.37 -8.02 22.28
CA LEU A 56 24.76 -7.57 22.33
C LEU A 56 25.04 -6.47 23.36
N VAL A 57 24.04 -5.71 23.81
CA VAL A 57 24.25 -4.50 24.63
C VAL A 57 23.62 -4.64 26.02
N ASP A 58 22.35 -5.03 26.12
CA ASP A 58 21.60 -5.01 27.39
C ASP A 58 21.04 -6.40 27.74
N SER A 59 21.89 -7.32 28.21
CA SER A 59 21.44 -8.67 28.62
C SER A 59 20.57 -8.68 29.88
N THR A 60 20.53 -7.59 30.65
CA THR A 60 19.78 -7.47 31.91
C THR A 60 18.41 -6.80 31.77
N CYS A 61 18.17 -6.06 30.68
CA CYS A 61 16.88 -5.41 30.43
C CYS A 61 15.88 -6.41 29.82
N GLU A 62 14.93 -6.92 30.60
CA GLU A 62 13.80 -7.72 30.10
C GLU A 62 12.76 -6.82 29.41
N SER A 63 13.04 -6.41 28.18
CA SER A 63 12.11 -5.62 27.36
C SER A 63 11.30 -6.49 26.40
N SER A 64 9.99 -6.23 26.32
CA SER A 64 9.08 -6.81 25.32
C SER A 64 8.97 -5.96 24.04
N ALA A 65 9.74 -4.87 23.90
CA ALA A 65 9.66 -3.97 22.75
C ALA A 65 9.96 -4.65 21.41
N TRP A 66 10.83 -5.66 21.40
CA TRP A 66 11.12 -6.47 20.21
C TRP A 66 9.88 -7.24 19.72
N VAL A 67 8.96 -7.63 20.61
CA VAL A 67 7.71 -8.32 20.24
C VAL A 67 6.83 -7.38 19.43
N VAL A 68 6.69 -6.13 19.86
CA VAL A 68 5.89 -5.14 19.13
C VAL A 68 6.53 -4.83 17.78
N SER A 69 7.86 -4.73 17.72
CA SER A 69 8.60 -4.56 16.45
C SER A 69 8.41 -5.76 15.51
N LEU A 70 8.36 -6.98 16.04
CA LEU A 70 8.05 -8.18 15.26
C LEU A 70 6.62 -8.18 14.71
N VAL A 71 5.64 -7.77 15.52
CA VAL A 71 4.25 -7.63 15.07
C VAL A 71 4.16 -6.62 13.93
N VAL A 72 4.81 -5.46 14.06
CA VAL A 72 4.89 -4.45 12.99
C VAL A 72 5.53 -5.02 11.72
N LEU A 73 6.63 -5.76 11.86
CA LEU A 73 7.30 -6.39 10.73
C LEU A 73 6.37 -7.37 9.99
N ILE A 74 5.64 -8.22 10.73
CA ILE A 74 4.69 -9.18 10.15
C ILE A 74 3.57 -8.44 9.41
N LEU A 75 3.01 -7.39 9.99
CA LEU A 75 1.97 -6.59 9.35
C LEU A 75 2.47 -6.00 8.03
N ARG A 76 3.66 -5.40 8.01
CA ARG A 76 4.24 -4.81 6.80
C ARG A 76 4.57 -5.85 5.74
N LEU A 77 5.01 -7.03 6.17
CA LEU A 77 5.27 -8.14 5.24
C LEU A 77 3.97 -8.61 4.58
N LEU A 78 2.90 -8.76 5.36
CA LEU A 78 1.58 -9.14 4.86
C LEU A 78 1.03 -8.06 3.92
N ASP A 79 1.13 -6.80 4.30
CA ASP A 79 0.66 -5.66 3.51
C ASP A 79 1.36 -5.60 2.14
N PHE A 80 2.70 -5.60 2.14
CA PHE A 80 3.51 -5.62 0.92
C PHE A 80 3.21 -6.84 0.04
N SER A 81 3.07 -8.01 0.65
CA SER A 81 2.75 -9.26 -0.08
C SER A 81 1.36 -9.18 -0.71
N CYS A 82 0.36 -8.67 0.02
CA CYS A 82 -0.98 -8.47 -0.49
C CYS A 82 -1.03 -7.43 -1.62
N GLY A 83 -0.26 -6.34 -1.52
CA GLY A 83 -0.10 -5.35 -2.60
C GLY A 83 0.48 -5.99 -3.88
N CYS A 84 1.59 -6.73 -3.74
CA CYS A 84 2.20 -7.47 -4.84
C CYS A 84 1.22 -8.46 -5.49
N ILE A 85 0.50 -9.26 -4.69
CA ILE A 85 -0.49 -10.22 -5.18
C ILE A 85 -1.65 -9.51 -5.89
N SER A 86 -2.13 -8.39 -5.34
CA SER A 86 -3.21 -7.59 -5.95
C SER A 86 -2.79 -7.10 -7.34
N MET A 87 -1.58 -6.54 -7.46
CA MET A 87 -1.02 -6.09 -8.73
C MET A 87 -0.84 -7.21 -9.76
N LEU A 88 -0.41 -8.40 -9.34
CA LEU A 88 -0.22 -9.55 -10.22
C LEU A 88 -1.54 -10.15 -10.71
N ARG A 89 -2.54 -10.24 -9.83
CA ARG A 89 -3.83 -10.87 -10.16
C ARG A 89 -4.73 -9.94 -10.97
N ASN A 90 -4.78 -8.67 -10.60
CA ASN A 90 -5.66 -7.66 -11.20
C ASN A 90 -4.88 -6.35 -11.40
N PRO A 91 -4.04 -6.25 -12.45
CA PRO A 91 -3.21 -5.07 -12.69
C PRO A 91 -4.03 -3.79 -12.91
N VAL A 92 -5.28 -3.94 -13.36
CA VAL A 92 -6.24 -2.86 -13.54
C VAL A 92 -7.52 -3.21 -12.76
N PRO A 93 -7.62 -2.84 -11.47
CA PRO A 93 -8.72 -3.25 -10.62
C PRO A 93 -10.01 -2.50 -11.01
N SER A 94 -11.13 -3.21 -10.96
CA SER A 94 -12.45 -2.58 -11.04
C SER A 94 -12.73 -1.78 -9.77
N ARG A 95 -13.66 -0.82 -9.83
CA ARG A 95 -14.10 -0.05 -8.66
C ARG A 95 -14.49 -0.95 -7.47
N ALA A 96 -15.25 -2.02 -7.73
CA ALA A 96 -15.66 -2.97 -6.68
C ALA A 96 -14.48 -3.78 -6.13
N GLY A 97 -13.54 -4.19 -6.99
CA GLY A 97 -12.31 -4.87 -6.56
C GLY A 97 -11.43 -3.99 -5.68
N PHE A 98 -11.29 -2.71 -6.05
CA PHE A 98 -10.45 -1.75 -5.33
C PHE A 98 -11.02 -1.36 -3.95
N LEU A 99 -12.34 -1.47 -3.73
CA LEU A 99 -12.94 -1.24 -2.42
C LEU A 99 -12.36 -2.17 -1.33
N CYS A 100 -12.12 -3.43 -1.68
CA CYS A 100 -11.53 -4.40 -0.77
C CYS A 100 -10.11 -4.00 -0.35
N ASP A 101 -9.32 -3.48 -1.30
CA ASP A 101 -7.97 -2.97 -1.02
C ASP A 101 -8.02 -1.74 -0.10
N ILE A 102 -8.94 -0.79 -0.32
CA ILE A 102 -9.10 0.37 0.57
C ILE A 102 -9.42 -0.07 2.01
N LEU A 103 -10.39 -0.98 2.19
CA LEU A 103 -10.78 -1.45 3.52
C LEU A 103 -9.65 -2.20 4.23
N LYS A 104 -8.94 -3.07 3.50
CA LYS A 104 -7.77 -3.79 4.01
C LYS A 104 -6.71 -2.82 4.51
N ASN A 105 -6.35 -1.82 3.70
CA ASN A 105 -5.28 -0.90 4.04
C ASN A 105 -5.68 0.07 5.16
N MET A 106 -6.96 0.46 5.25
CA MET A 106 -7.49 1.17 6.42
C MET A 106 -7.32 0.37 7.72
N VAL A 107 -7.64 -0.93 7.70
CA VAL A 107 -7.48 -1.81 8.88
C VAL A 107 -6.00 -1.95 9.26
N ILE A 108 -5.12 -2.16 8.29
CA ILE A 108 -3.67 -2.26 8.52
C ILE A 108 -3.14 -0.95 9.13
N THR A 109 -3.51 0.19 8.57
CA THR A 109 -3.11 1.52 9.05
C THR A 109 -3.56 1.76 10.49
N CYS A 110 -4.83 1.42 10.82
CA CYS A 110 -5.34 1.51 12.18
C CYS A 110 -4.54 0.63 13.16
N PHE A 111 -4.25 -0.60 12.77
CA PHE A 111 -3.52 -1.54 13.62
C PHE A 111 -2.06 -1.10 13.82
N GLN A 112 -1.42 -0.56 12.78
CA GLN A 112 -0.11 0.07 12.90
C GLN A 112 -0.13 1.28 13.84
N GLY A 113 -1.15 2.15 13.75
CA GLY A 113 -1.31 3.28 14.65
C GLY A 113 -1.38 2.84 16.12
N MET A 114 -2.07 1.73 16.39
CA MET A 114 -2.08 1.12 17.73
C MET A 114 -0.70 0.59 18.14
N CYS A 115 0.01 -0.12 17.24
CA CYS A 115 1.36 -0.60 17.53
C CYS A 115 2.35 0.55 17.80
N ALA A 116 2.25 1.66 17.05
CA ALA A 116 3.06 2.86 17.24
C ALA A 116 2.83 3.47 18.63
N LEU A 117 1.55 3.61 19.03
CA LEU A 117 1.20 4.11 20.36
C LEU A 117 1.73 3.21 21.48
N VAL A 118 1.60 1.88 21.33
CA VAL A 118 2.14 0.91 22.29
C VAL A 118 3.66 1.03 22.39
N GLN A 119 4.38 1.17 21.28
CA GLN A 119 5.83 1.38 21.30
C GLN A 119 6.22 2.68 22.01
N LEU A 120 5.49 3.77 21.79
CA LEU A 120 5.74 5.04 22.48
C LEU A 120 5.56 4.88 24.00
N ILE A 121 4.47 4.25 24.44
CA ILE A 121 4.21 4.01 25.87
C ILE A 121 5.31 3.14 26.47
N LEU A 122 5.66 2.03 25.82
CA LEU A 122 6.75 1.15 26.27
C LEU A 122 8.10 1.90 26.31
N GLY A 123 8.36 2.76 25.33
CA GLY A 123 9.56 3.59 25.28
C GLY A 123 9.70 4.49 26.51
N PHE A 124 8.63 5.21 26.88
CA PHE A 124 8.64 6.04 28.08
C PHE A 124 8.82 5.22 29.37
N VAL A 125 8.20 4.04 29.47
CA VAL A 125 8.36 3.15 30.63
C VAL A 125 9.81 2.66 30.76
N LEU A 126 10.43 2.26 29.64
CA LEU A 126 11.80 1.75 29.62
C LEU A 126 12.85 2.81 29.92
N ILE A 127 12.62 4.08 29.52
CA ILE A 127 13.52 5.19 29.88
C ILE A 127 13.52 5.45 31.39
N GLY A 128 12.42 5.16 32.09
CA GLY A 128 12.35 5.28 33.55
C GLY A 128 13.13 4.21 34.31
N GLN A 129 13.72 3.22 33.63
CA GLN A 129 14.50 2.13 34.22
C GLN A 129 15.99 2.31 33.86
N GLU A 130 16.87 2.28 34.86
CA GLU A 130 18.29 2.63 34.72
C GLU A 130 19.03 1.76 33.68
N ASP A 131 18.65 0.48 33.56
CA ASP A 131 19.29 -0.49 32.65
C ASP A 131 18.63 -0.60 31.26
N CYS A 132 17.59 0.19 30.97
CA CYS A 132 16.76 0.04 29.76
C CYS A 132 16.72 1.29 28.87
N LEU A 133 17.56 2.29 29.15
CA LEU A 133 17.54 3.58 28.45
C LEU A 133 17.63 3.43 26.93
N LEU A 134 18.54 2.58 26.43
CA LEU A 134 18.75 2.41 24.99
C LEU A 134 17.53 1.75 24.30
N ASN A 135 16.97 0.70 24.91
CA ASN A 135 15.74 0.08 24.44
C ASN A 135 14.56 1.07 24.45
N GLY A 136 14.49 1.93 25.47
CA GLY A 136 13.50 3.00 25.55
C GLY A 136 13.62 4.03 24.42
N ILE A 137 14.84 4.48 24.12
CA ILE A 137 15.11 5.40 23.00
C ILE A 137 14.73 4.77 21.66
N ILE A 138 15.11 3.51 21.44
CA ILE A 138 14.77 2.80 20.20
C ILE A 138 13.25 2.71 20.05
N ALA A 139 12.54 2.30 21.09
CA ALA A 139 11.08 2.18 21.09
C ALA A 139 10.38 3.53 20.84
N LEU A 140 10.91 4.64 21.40
CA LEU A 140 10.39 5.97 21.12
C LEU A 140 10.61 6.40 19.68
N VAL A 141 11.82 6.21 19.15
CA VAL A 141 12.16 6.61 17.77
C VAL A 141 11.35 5.77 16.79
N SER A 142 11.30 4.45 16.96
CA SER A 142 10.52 3.57 16.08
C SER A 142 9.02 3.84 16.20
N GLY A 143 8.50 4.03 17.42
CA GLY A 143 7.09 4.35 17.66
C GLY A 143 6.69 5.68 17.04
N PHE A 144 7.56 6.69 17.11
CA PHE A 144 7.33 7.99 16.47
C PHE A 144 7.29 7.88 14.94
N VAL A 145 8.28 7.21 14.33
CA VAL A 145 8.33 7.01 12.88
C VAL A 145 7.09 6.26 12.39
N LEU A 146 6.72 5.16 13.05
CA LEU A 146 5.52 4.39 12.72
C LEU A 146 4.23 5.19 12.90
N GLY A 147 4.18 6.05 13.91
CA GLY A 147 3.04 6.91 14.20
C GLY A 147 2.84 7.98 13.13
N VAL A 148 3.91 8.68 12.73
CA VAL A 148 3.87 9.66 11.63
C VAL A 148 3.41 8.99 10.35
N GLN A 149 3.97 7.82 10.03
CA GLN A 149 3.58 7.08 8.84
C GLN A 149 2.09 6.65 8.88
N ALA A 150 1.59 6.16 10.02
CA ALA A 150 0.19 5.78 10.16
C ALA A 150 -0.76 6.96 9.97
N ILE A 151 -0.38 8.15 10.45
CA ILE A 151 -1.15 9.38 10.26
C ILE A 151 -1.21 9.76 8.77
N GLU A 152 -0.06 9.77 8.10
CA GLU A 152 0.02 10.05 6.67
C GLU A 152 -0.84 9.06 5.86
N GLU A 153 -0.67 7.76 6.09
CA GLU A 153 -1.45 6.70 5.43
C GLU A 153 -2.95 6.88 5.69
N THR A 154 -3.34 7.27 6.90
CA THR A 154 -4.76 7.53 7.22
C THR A 154 -5.32 8.66 6.35
N PHE A 155 -4.60 9.77 6.20
CA PHE A 155 -5.03 10.89 5.35
C PHE A 155 -5.12 10.49 3.87
N VAL A 156 -4.14 9.72 3.38
CA VAL A 156 -4.14 9.21 2.01
C VAL A 156 -5.34 8.29 1.79
N TRP A 157 -5.57 7.32 2.67
CA TRP A 157 -6.69 6.38 2.53
C TRP A 157 -8.05 7.05 2.66
N MET A 158 -8.19 8.07 3.51
CA MET A 158 -9.40 8.88 3.59
C MET A 158 -9.65 9.66 2.28
N THR A 159 -8.58 10.16 1.66
CA THR A 159 -8.65 10.82 0.35
C THR A 159 -9.05 9.83 -0.75
N VAL A 160 -8.41 8.66 -0.79
CA VAL A 160 -8.72 7.60 -1.75
C VAL A 160 -10.16 7.11 -1.58
N TRP A 161 -10.63 6.95 -0.34
CA TRP A 161 -12.02 6.62 -0.03
C TRP A 161 -12.99 7.68 -0.57
N PHE A 162 -12.70 8.96 -0.33
CA PHE A 162 -13.50 10.05 -0.88
C PHE A 162 -13.53 10.02 -2.42
N LEU A 163 -12.39 9.84 -3.07
CA LEU A 163 -12.29 9.68 -4.53
C LEU A 163 -13.10 8.48 -5.02
N TRP A 164 -13.03 7.36 -4.32
CA TRP A 164 -13.78 6.15 -4.65
C TRP A 164 -15.29 6.38 -4.58
N CYS A 165 -15.78 7.15 -3.59
CA CYS A 165 -17.19 7.53 -3.46
C CYS A 165 -17.66 8.36 -4.66
N ILE A 166 -16.87 9.38 -5.06
CA ILE A 166 -17.25 10.29 -6.15
C ILE A 166 -16.96 9.76 -7.56
N ALA A 167 -16.16 8.69 -7.71
CA ALA A 167 -15.77 8.18 -9.04
C ALA A 167 -16.98 7.81 -9.93
N GLY A 168 -18.09 7.37 -9.31
CA GLY A 168 -19.35 7.08 -10.01
C GLY A 168 -20.04 8.32 -10.60
N THR A 169 -19.80 9.52 -10.08
CA THR A 169 -20.46 10.76 -10.50
C THR A 169 -19.50 11.79 -11.13
N SER A 170 -18.21 11.75 -10.80
CA SER A 170 -17.17 12.60 -11.39
C SER A 170 -16.44 11.90 -12.56
N PRO A 171 -16.48 12.44 -13.80
CA PRO A 171 -15.69 11.93 -14.90
C PRO A 171 -14.23 12.40 -14.82
N VAL A 172 -13.30 11.49 -15.09
CA VAL A 172 -11.90 11.86 -15.31
C VAL A 172 -11.78 12.58 -16.65
N PRO A 173 -11.25 13.82 -16.69
CA PRO A 173 -11.11 14.58 -17.93
C PRO A 173 -10.25 13.85 -18.96
N GLY A 174 -10.65 13.87 -20.24
CA GLY A 174 -9.90 13.13 -21.28
C GLY A 174 -8.51 13.66 -21.59
N TRP A 175 -8.17 14.88 -21.17
CA TRP A 175 -6.80 15.37 -21.30
C TRP A 175 -5.81 14.57 -20.43
N THR A 176 -6.28 13.84 -19.41
CA THR A 176 -5.42 12.98 -18.59
C THR A 176 -4.87 11.78 -19.39
N ASP A 177 -5.53 11.38 -20.47
CA ASP A 177 -5.10 10.29 -21.34
C ASP A 177 -3.71 10.56 -21.92
N LYS A 178 -3.29 11.82 -22.06
CA LYS A 178 -1.94 12.19 -22.52
C LYS A 178 -0.82 11.72 -21.58
N TRP A 179 -1.13 11.53 -20.31
CA TRP A 179 -0.17 11.11 -19.27
C TRP A 179 -0.17 9.60 -19.05
N VAL A 180 -1.14 8.88 -19.61
CA VAL A 180 -1.21 7.43 -19.53
C VAL A 180 -0.28 6.83 -20.59
N PRO A 181 0.68 5.95 -20.23
CA PRO A 181 1.54 5.29 -21.20
C PRO A 181 0.76 4.45 -22.20
N GLU A 182 1.12 4.47 -23.49
CA GLU A 182 0.36 3.76 -24.54
C GLU A 182 0.25 2.26 -24.32
N ARG A 183 1.25 1.65 -23.69
CA ARG A 183 1.18 0.22 -23.33
C ARG A 183 -0.03 -0.08 -22.44
N VAL A 184 -0.31 0.78 -21.45
CA VAL A 184 -1.45 0.64 -20.53
C VAL A 184 -2.78 0.83 -21.27
N LYS A 185 -2.84 1.79 -22.21
CA LYS A 185 -4.04 2.00 -23.03
C LYS A 185 -4.35 0.79 -23.91
N VAL A 186 -3.34 0.23 -24.57
CA VAL A 186 -3.48 -0.96 -25.42
C VAL A 186 -3.98 -2.15 -24.60
N GLU A 187 -3.49 -2.31 -23.37
CA GLU A 187 -3.88 -3.40 -22.48
C GLU A 187 -5.31 -3.26 -21.96
N ALA A 188 -5.71 -2.05 -21.55
CA ALA A 188 -7.11 -1.74 -21.20
C ALA A 188 -8.07 -2.07 -22.36
N ARG A 189 -7.71 -1.69 -23.59
CA ARG A 189 -8.50 -2.00 -24.80
C ARG A 189 -8.60 -3.51 -25.05
N LYS A 190 -7.51 -4.27 -24.90
CA LYS A 190 -7.53 -5.74 -25.02
C LYS A 190 -8.47 -6.38 -23.99
N HIS A 191 -8.50 -5.87 -22.76
CA HIS A 191 -9.41 -6.34 -21.73
C HIS A 191 -10.88 -6.06 -22.10
N ARG A 192 -11.19 -4.87 -22.59
CA ARG A 192 -12.53 -4.52 -23.09
C ARG A 192 -12.99 -5.47 -24.20
N GLN A 193 -12.12 -5.75 -25.18
CA GLN A 193 -12.43 -6.69 -26.26
C GLN A 193 -12.69 -8.11 -25.75
N LYS A 194 -11.88 -8.61 -24.81
CA LYS A 194 -12.09 -9.93 -24.20
C LYS A 194 -13.42 -10.02 -23.44
N GLN A 195 -13.78 -8.98 -22.69
CA GLN A 195 -15.05 -8.92 -21.96
C GLN A 195 -16.25 -8.87 -22.91
N ALA A 196 -16.15 -8.10 -23.99
CA ALA A 196 -17.20 -8.02 -25.02
C ALA A 196 -17.44 -9.38 -25.70
N VAL A 197 -16.38 -10.12 -26.02
CA VAL A 197 -16.49 -11.48 -26.60
C VAL A 197 -17.07 -12.48 -25.60
N ALA A 198 -16.65 -12.43 -24.34
CA ALA A 198 -17.13 -13.34 -23.30
C ALA A 198 -18.60 -13.10 -22.91
N GLY A 199 -19.10 -11.86 -23.00
CA GLY A 199 -20.51 -11.55 -22.73
C GLY A 199 -21.47 -11.85 -23.90
N ALA A 200 -20.94 -12.16 -25.08
CA ALA A 200 -21.71 -12.48 -26.28
C ALA A 200 -21.87 -14.00 -26.52
N ALA A 201 -21.15 -14.83 -25.74
CA ALA A 201 -21.19 -16.29 -25.78
C ALA A 201 -22.08 -16.85 -24.65
#